data_AF-A0A023B261-F1
#
_entry.id   AF-A0A023B261-F1
#
_cell.length_a   1.000
_cell.length_b   1.000
_cell.length_c   1.000
_cell.angle_alpha   90.00
_cell.angle_beta   90.00
_cell.angle_gamma   90.00
#
_symmetry.space_group_name_H-M   'P 1'
#
loop_
_entity.id
_entity.type
_entity.pdbx_description
1 polymer ?
#
loop_
_entity_poly.entity_id
_entity_poly.type
_entity_poly.pdbx_seq_one_letter_code
_entity_poly.pdbx_strand_id
1 'polypeptide(L)'
;MPTSKLKSKLKSKPKSKYGLLGYGTVGQGVVRLLCRKEFGVWHDVKRDVKRDVKHDVDNVHDEMGSSIEPIKVYQLVEDVEFVFEATCGPHGLPWDACRLALALGKTYITANKAMVSEHYMDILSCIEDGSKGRVYIEACVCGGMPLVKVLQNHILRPQDDLLSFCGIVNGSTNWLLCEAQTRHTNSDQTNCDQTNSDQDLVTPIIQDMQDLGYLEADPSFDLEGVDAAYKLCIIKNLSQNLSPNVVCRAPCEASWGKCGLSSSLVDYTQRTVPLVRGVSEVCRTDFDYAKAQGYVTIKLLAICTTQVTCVLPAFVSNAAVSNALATTSGSENTVVLTTALLGTLTITAPGAGMYPTASAMMSDLAVADTNPQDRGSVQSRHSEFAHDRTSTTDATEWEPRFIIRYPDSMASDALKREGVWLQPWVYYLCSLSTLQNDISARCSATKNRPTENGSTKPTSGQSIDELMIFAVV
;
A
#
# COMPACT_ATOMS: atom_id res chain seq x y z
N MET A 1 -1.81 -9.08 57.76
CA MET A 1 -1.28 -10.19 56.93
C MET A 1 -0.01 -9.70 56.25
N PRO A 2 1.13 -10.42 56.35
CA PRO A 2 2.41 -9.88 55.92
C PRO A 2 2.53 -9.89 54.40
N THR A 3 2.85 -8.72 53.84
CA THR A 3 3.11 -8.38 52.44
C THR A 3 4.36 -9.05 51.83
N SER A 4 4.93 -10.04 52.50
CA SER A 4 6.19 -10.72 52.11
C SER A 4 6.01 -11.91 51.18
N LYS A 5 4.77 -12.38 50.91
CA LYS A 5 4.51 -13.56 50.05
C LYS A 5 4.14 -13.27 48.59
N LEU A 6 4.02 -12.00 48.18
CA LEU A 6 3.71 -11.63 46.79
C LEU A 6 4.94 -11.32 45.92
N LYS A 7 6.14 -11.23 46.50
CA LYS A 7 7.39 -10.97 45.74
C LYS A 7 8.07 -12.25 45.18
N SER A 8 7.52 -13.44 45.40
CA SER A 8 8.24 -14.70 45.13
C SER A 8 7.70 -15.54 43.95
N LYS A 9 6.99 -14.94 42.97
CA LYS A 9 6.51 -15.68 41.77
C LYS A 9 6.65 -14.98 40.42
N LEU A 10 7.30 -13.82 40.32
CA LEU A 10 7.83 -13.35 39.04
C LEU A 10 9.18 -14.04 38.82
N LYS A 11 9.14 -15.33 38.44
CA LYS A 11 10.31 -15.93 37.77
C LYS A 11 10.58 -15.02 36.57
N SER A 12 11.74 -14.35 36.52
CA SER A 12 12.14 -13.58 35.35
C SER A 12 12.03 -14.49 34.13
N LYS A 13 11.17 -14.13 33.18
CA LYS A 13 11.07 -14.84 31.89
C LYS A 13 12.49 -14.94 31.32
N PRO A 14 12.93 -16.12 30.82
CA PRO A 14 14.21 -16.19 30.13
C PRO A 14 14.24 -15.12 29.03
N LYS A 15 15.40 -14.49 28.84
CA LYS A 15 15.55 -13.36 27.91
C LYS A 15 15.28 -13.86 26.49
N SER A 16 14.41 -13.16 25.78
CA SER A 16 14.17 -13.41 24.37
C SER A 16 15.36 -12.95 23.52
N LYS A 17 15.61 -13.68 22.43
CA LYS A 17 16.69 -13.42 21.49
C LYS A 17 16.14 -12.87 20.19
N TYR A 18 16.81 -11.87 19.63
CA TYR A 18 16.34 -11.11 18.47
C TYR A 18 17.37 -11.16 17.34
N GLY A 19 16.96 -11.50 16.13
CA GLY A 19 17.76 -11.37 14.91
C GLY A 19 17.30 -10.17 14.10
N LEU A 20 18.21 -9.54 13.36
CA LEU A 20 17.89 -8.46 12.44
C LEU A 20 18.46 -8.77 11.05
N LEU A 21 17.60 -8.67 10.04
CA LEU A 21 17.95 -8.73 8.63
C LEU A 21 17.77 -7.33 8.05
N GLY A 22 18.85 -6.71 7.60
CA GLY A 22 18.85 -5.37 7.03
C GLY A 22 19.07 -4.27 8.07
N TYR A 23 20.17 -3.54 7.93
CA TYR A 23 20.57 -2.44 8.82
C TYR A 23 20.45 -1.05 8.16
N GLY A 24 19.49 -0.89 7.24
CA GLY A 24 19.13 0.42 6.68
C GLY A 24 18.39 1.30 7.70
N THR A 25 17.75 2.37 7.20
CA THR A 25 17.01 3.35 8.01
C THR A 25 16.04 2.72 9.00
N VAL A 26 15.22 1.76 8.57
CA VAL A 26 14.23 1.08 9.44
C VAL A 26 14.93 0.15 10.45
N GLY A 27 15.90 -0.65 10.01
CA GLY A 27 16.66 -1.55 10.89
C GLY A 27 17.38 -0.81 12.02
N GLN A 28 17.99 0.34 11.72
CA GLN A 28 18.56 1.24 12.73
C GLN A 28 17.50 1.75 13.71
N GLY A 29 16.31 2.10 13.21
CA GLY A 29 15.15 2.46 14.03
C GLY A 29 14.77 1.35 15.02
N VAL A 30 14.70 0.10 14.55
CA VAL A 30 14.39 -1.08 15.38
C VAL A 30 15.43 -1.24 16.48
N VAL A 31 16.73 -1.21 16.15
CA VAL A 31 17.81 -1.32 17.15
C VAL A 31 17.74 -0.20 18.17
N ARG A 32 17.52 1.06 17.72
CA ARG A 32 17.39 2.21 18.62
C ARG A 32 16.20 2.07 19.58
N LEU A 33 15.07 1.57 19.11
CA LEU A 33 13.87 1.37 19.94
C LEU A 33 14.03 0.20 20.92
N LEU A 34 14.61 -0.92 20.50
CA LEU A 34 14.94 -2.04 21.38
C LEU A 34 15.92 -1.63 22.50
N CYS A 35 16.80 -0.68 22.25
CA CYS A 35 17.75 -0.16 23.24
C CYS A 35 17.13 0.84 24.25
N ARG A 36 15.86 1.27 24.10
CA ARG A 36 15.22 2.22 25.03
C ARG A 36 14.81 1.57 26.35
N LYS A 37 14.88 2.32 27.47
CA LYS A 37 14.64 1.78 28.83
C LYS A 37 13.20 1.35 29.13
N GLU A 38 12.24 1.92 28.43
CA GLU A 38 10.80 1.81 28.76
C GLU A 38 10.18 0.48 28.32
N PHE A 39 10.82 -0.27 27.40
CA PHE A 39 10.38 -1.60 26.99
C PHE A 39 10.77 -2.71 27.98
N GLY A 40 11.35 -2.38 29.14
CA GLY A 40 11.63 -3.33 30.22
C GLY A 40 12.70 -4.39 29.90
N VAL A 41 13.23 -4.42 28.67
CA VAL A 41 14.25 -5.37 28.22
C VAL A 41 15.58 -4.65 28.04
N TRP A 42 16.23 -4.29 29.15
CA TRP A 42 17.66 -3.93 29.14
C TRP A 42 18.49 -5.18 29.25
N HIS A 43 18.78 -5.89 28.16
CA HIS A 43 19.90 -6.82 28.18
C HIS A 43 20.54 -6.93 26.80
N ASP A 44 21.73 -6.33 26.67
CA ASP A 44 22.77 -6.66 25.69
C ASP A 44 22.28 -6.86 24.23
N VAL A 45 21.53 -5.90 23.67
CA VAL A 45 21.30 -5.82 22.21
C VAL A 45 22.65 -5.75 21.44
N LYS A 46 23.75 -5.43 22.14
CA LYS A 46 25.13 -5.54 21.65
C LYS A 46 25.66 -6.99 21.50
N ARG A 47 25.03 -8.00 22.13
CA ARG A 47 25.40 -9.43 22.04
C ARG A 47 24.32 -10.35 21.50
N ASP A 48 23.04 -9.99 21.66
CA ASP A 48 21.92 -10.85 21.24
C ASP A 48 21.33 -10.52 19.87
N VAL A 49 21.64 -9.36 19.27
CA VAL A 49 21.52 -9.18 17.80
C VAL A 49 22.73 -9.89 17.19
N LYS A 50 22.61 -11.21 16.99
CA LYS A 50 23.64 -12.01 16.33
C LYS A 50 23.77 -11.60 14.86
N ARG A 51 24.52 -10.52 14.62
CA ARG A 51 25.12 -10.04 13.36
C ARG A 51 24.20 -9.90 12.14
N ASP A 52 24.42 -8.81 11.41
CA ASP A 52 23.75 -8.50 10.15
C ASP A 52 24.17 -9.49 9.04
N VAL A 53 23.27 -9.74 8.09
CA VAL A 53 23.57 -10.47 6.84
C VAL A 53 23.60 -9.45 5.71
N LYS A 54 24.77 -8.86 5.45
CA LYS A 54 24.99 -8.02 4.26
C LYS A 54 25.34 -8.90 3.06
N HIS A 55 24.56 -8.81 1.99
CA HIS A 55 25.04 -9.15 0.66
C HIS A 55 25.72 -7.90 0.08
N ASP A 56 27.06 -7.92 0.09
CA ASP A 56 27.98 -6.93 -0.45
C ASP A 56 27.97 -5.50 0.16
N VAL A 57 29.13 -4.85 0.05
CA VAL A 57 29.52 -3.47 0.45
C VAL A 57 30.05 -3.27 1.88
N ASP A 58 31.37 -3.03 1.89
CA ASP A 58 32.32 -2.61 2.91
C ASP A 58 31.81 -1.91 4.18
N ASN A 59 32.49 -2.26 5.29
CA ASN A 59 32.60 -1.56 6.58
C ASN A 59 31.36 -0.79 7.05
N VAL A 60 30.41 -1.51 7.66
CA VAL A 60 29.46 -0.88 8.60
C VAL A 60 30.17 -0.77 9.95
N HIS A 61 30.52 0.45 10.32
CA HIS A 61 30.68 0.80 11.72
C HIS A 61 29.29 1.10 12.28
N ASP A 62 28.87 0.43 13.36
CA ASP A 62 27.78 0.97 14.17
C ASP A 62 28.18 2.37 14.68
N GLU A 63 27.23 3.16 15.21
CA GLU A 63 27.54 4.43 15.89
C GLU A 63 28.49 4.27 17.11
N MET A 64 28.96 3.04 17.40
CA MET A 64 29.83 2.66 18.51
C MET A 64 31.16 1.99 18.09
N GLY A 65 31.52 1.97 16.79
CA GLY A 65 32.77 1.44 16.25
C GLY A 65 32.94 -0.09 16.19
N SER A 66 31.89 -0.90 16.38
CA SER A 66 31.98 -2.38 16.30
C SER A 66 31.98 -2.87 14.85
N SER A 67 32.96 -3.70 14.47
CA SER A 67 32.97 -4.40 13.17
C SER A 67 31.94 -5.55 13.16
N ILE A 68 31.02 -5.56 12.19
CA ILE A 68 30.01 -6.62 12.02
C ILE A 68 30.53 -7.64 11.00
N GLU A 69 30.81 -8.88 11.44
CA GLU A 69 31.06 -10.01 10.51
C GLU A 69 29.74 -10.52 9.92
N PRO A 70 29.66 -10.83 8.61
CA PRO A 70 28.47 -11.41 8.00
C PRO A 70 28.13 -12.76 8.65
N ILE A 71 26.92 -12.91 9.20
CA ILE A 71 26.38 -14.23 9.58
C ILE A 71 25.62 -14.84 8.41
N LYS A 72 25.60 -16.17 8.34
CA LYS A 72 24.73 -16.86 7.39
C LYS A 72 23.31 -16.89 7.93
N VAL A 73 22.34 -16.61 7.08
CA VAL A 73 20.89 -16.53 7.40
C VAL A 73 20.42 -17.67 8.30
N TYR A 74 20.80 -18.90 7.98
CA TYR A 74 20.38 -20.07 8.75
C TYR A 74 20.87 -20.05 10.20
N GLN A 75 22.12 -19.63 10.44
CA GLN A 75 22.67 -19.52 11.78
C GLN A 75 21.93 -18.44 12.58
N LEU A 76 21.61 -17.31 11.94
CA LEU A 76 20.85 -16.24 12.58
C LEU A 76 19.46 -16.72 13.03
N VAL A 77 18.69 -17.32 12.11
CA VAL A 77 17.29 -17.71 12.38
C VAL A 77 17.21 -18.85 13.40
N GLU A 78 18.14 -19.80 13.36
CA GLU A 78 18.19 -20.90 14.35
C GLU A 78 18.41 -20.39 15.77
N ASP A 79 19.25 -19.37 15.92
CA ASP A 79 19.75 -18.87 17.19
C ASP A 79 18.78 -17.94 17.96
N VAL A 80 17.75 -17.41 17.30
CA VAL A 80 16.87 -16.36 17.84
C VAL A 80 15.42 -16.82 17.99
N GLU A 81 14.61 -16.14 18.79
CA GLU A 81 13.15 -16.37 18.86
C GLU A 81 12.39 -15.47 17.89
N PHE A 82 12.85 -14.24 17.75
CA PHE A 82 12.24 -13.20 16.93
C PHE A 82 13.21 -12.76 15.84
N VAL A 83 12.78 -12.77 14.59
CA VAL A 83 13.52 -12.24 13.44
C VAL A 83 12.84 -10.96 13.00
N PHE A 84 13.53 -9.84 13.10
CA PHE A 84 13.14 -8.60 12.46
C PHE A 84 13.72 -8.55 11.05
N GLU A 85 12.90 -8.23 10.06
CA GLU A 85 13.35 -8.09 8.68
C GLU A 85 12.93 -6.76 8.07
N ALA A 86 13.94 -6.00 7.67
CA ALA A 86 13.86 -4.67 7.09
C ALA A 86 14.75 -4.57 5.84
N THR A 87 14.79 -5.63 5.04
CA THR A 87 15.45 -5.65 3.73
C THR A 87 14.46 -5.25 2.62
N CYS A 88 14.95 -5.22 1.38
CA CYS A 88 14.16 -4.89 0.20
C CYS A 88 14.11 -6.07 -0.76
N GLY A 89 13.16 -6.01 -1.70
CA GLY A 89 12.97 -7.02 -2.74
C GLY A 89 12.13 -8.21 -2.28
N PRO A 90 11.49 -8.92 -3.24
CA PRO A 90 10.54 -9.98 -2.90
C PRO A 90 11.18 -11.35 -2.63
N HIS A 91 12.39 -11.60 -3.14
CA HIS A 91 13.01 -12.93 -3.18
C HIS A 91 14.38 -12.99 -2.49
N GLY A 92 14.96 -14.19 -2.42
CA GLY A 92 16.27 -14.44 -1.84
C GLY A 92 16.25 -14.30 -0.33
N LEU A 93 17.19 -13.52 0.21
CA LEU A 93 17.41 -13.33 1.65
C LEU A 93 16.12 -13.17 2.49
N PRO A 94 15.22 -12.21 2.22
CA PRO A 94 14.00 -12.04 3.02
C PRO A 94 13.08 -13.27 2.96
N TRP A 95 12.92 -13.86 1.78
CA TRP A 95 12.03 -15.01 1.61
C TRP A 95 12.59 -16.28 2.25
N ASP A 96 13.88 -16.56 2.05
CA ASP A 96 14.56 -17.72 2.62
C ASP A 96 14.54 -17.67 4.15
N ALA A 97 14.75 -16.50 4.74
CA ALA A 97 14.65 -16.29 6.18
C ALA A 97 13.23 -16.50 6.71
N CYS A 98 12.21 -15.97 6.01
CA CYS A 98 10.80 -16.16 6.37
C CYS A 98 10.42 -17.64 6.39
N ARG A 99 10.76 -18.38 5.32
CA ARG A 99 10.49 -19.83 5.24
C ARG A 99 11.18 -20.61 6.35
N LEU A 100 12.44 -20.30 6.64
CA LEU A 100 13.18 -20.97 7.71
C LEU A 100 12.59 -20.64 9.09
N ALA A 101 12.20 -19.38 9.33
CA ALA A 101 11.55 -18.97 10.56
C ALA A 101 10.23 -19.73 10.77
N LEU A 102 9.41 -19.84 9.72
CA LEU A 102 8.20 -20.66 9.74
C LEU A 102 8.50 -22.14 10.03
N ALA A 103 9.47 -22.73 9.35
CA ALA A 103 9.85 -24.14 9.55
C ALA A 103 10.34 -24.42 10.98
N LEU A 104 11.05 -23.47 11.59
CA LEU A 104 11.61 -23.60 12.94
C LEU A 104 10.67 -23.11 14.05
N GLY A 105 9.45 -22.67 13.72
CA GLY A 105 8.49 -22.19 14.71
C GLY A 105 8.86 -20.84 15.35
N LYS A 106 9.62 -20.00 14.63
CA LYS A 106 10.08 -18.69 15.08
C LYS A 106 9.06 -17.59 14.74
N THR A 107 9.18 -16.44 15.39
CA THR A 107 8.42 -15.24 15.04
C THR A 107 9.21 -14.41 14.03
N TYR A 108 8.59 -14.06 12.91
CA TYR A 108 9.14 -13.24 11.85
C TYR A 108 8.33 -11.94 11.74
N ILE A 109 8.97 -10.80 11.95
CA ILE A 109 8.35 -9.46 11.94
C ILE A 109 8.99 -8.68 10.80
N THR A 110 8.21 -8.28 9.80
CA THR A 110 8.75 -7.71 8.56
C THR A 110 8.12 -6.37 8.20
N ALA A 111 8.92 -5.50 7.57
CA ALA A 111 8.48 -4.30 6.88
C ALA A 111 8.54 -4.44 5.34
N ASN A 112 8.90 -5.62 4.83
CA ASN A 112 9.10 -5.87 3.41
C ASN A 112 7.78 -6.23 2.71
N LYS A 113 7.09 -5.19 2.27
CA LYS A 113 5.84 -5.27 1.52
C LYS A 113 5.93 -6.08 0.22
N ALA A 114 7.07 -6.06 -0.48
CA ALA A 114 7.23 -6.76 -1.75
C ALA A 114 7.23 -8.27 -1.53
N MET A 115 8.07 -8.73 -0.59
CA MET A 115 8.15 -10.15 -0.20
C MET A 115 6.79 -10.65 0.31
N VAL A 116 6.17 -9.91 1.23
CA VAL A 116 4.86 -10.33 1.78
C VAL A 116 3.79 -10.37 0.71
N SER A 117 3.76 -9.41 -0.21
CA SER A 117 2.74 -9.38 -1.26
C SER A 117 2.90 -10.50 -2.28
N GLU A 118 4.13 -10.89 -2.64
CA GLU A 118 4.36 -11.95 -3.64
C GLU A 118 4.23 -13.35 -3.03
N HIS A 119 4.69 -13.51 -1.79
CA HIS A 119 4.69 -14.79 -1.08
C HIS A 119 3.54 -14.94 -0.07
N TYR A 120 2.52 -14.08 -0.10
CA TYR A 120 1.42 -14.11 0.86
C TYR A 120 0.80 -15.51 1.01
N MET A 121 0.53 -16.16 -0.13
CA MET A 121 -0.06 -17.50 -0.13
C MET A 121 0.91 -18.58 0.31
N ASP A 122 2.19 -18.46 -0.05
CA ASP A 122 3.20 -19.42 0.39
C ASP A 122 3.35 -19.34 1.93
N ILE A 123 3.32 -18.13 2.50
CA ILE A 123 3.29 -17.91 3.96
C ILE A 123 2.04 -18.54 4.56
N LEU A 124 0.86 -18.26 4.01
CA LEU A 124 -0.40 -18.79 4.49
C LEU A 124 -0.43 -20.32 4.46
N SER A 125 -0.02 -20.94 3.36
CA SER A 125 0.04 -22.39 3.21
C SER A 125 1.00 -23.02 4.23
N CYS A 126 2.17 -22.43 4.47
CA CYS A 126 3.08 -22.93 5.52
C CYS A 126 2.41 -22.93 6.91
N ILE A 127 1.60 -21.92 7.21
CA ILE A 127 0.87 -21.80 8.48
C ILE A 127 -0.27 -22.83 8.54
N GLU A 128 -1.03 -23.00 7.45
CA GLU A 128 -2.11 -23.98 7.33
C GLU A 128 -1.60 -25.43 7.43
N ASP A 129 -0.41 -25.71 6.93
CA ASP A 129 0.27 -27.02 7.03
C ASP A 129 0.78 -27.33 8.46
N GLY A 130 0.46 -26.49 9.45
CA GLY A 130 0.72 -26.73 10.86
C GLY A 130 2.05 -26.16 11.37
N SER A 131 2.67 -25.23 10.63
CA SER A 131 3.78 -24.45 11.17
C SER A 131 3.37 -23.75 12.47
N LYS A 132 4.27 -23.77 13.46
CA LYS A 132 4.14 -22.97 14.69
C LYS A 132 4.75 -21.58 14.56
N GLY A 133 5.34 -21.27 13.40
CA GLY A 133 5.95 -19.98 13.15
C GLY A 133 4.86 -18.92 12.94
N ARG A 134 5.23 -17.67 13.21
CA ARG A 134 4.29 -16.54 13.17
C ARG A 134 4.87 -15.43 12.33
N VAL A 135 4.08 -14.88 11.42
CA VAL A 135 4.49 -13.75 10.58
C VAL A 135 3.66 -12.51 10.93
N TYR A 136 4.34 -11.41 11.24
CA TYR A 136 3.74 -10.12 11.55
C TYR A 136 4.15 -9.07 10.52
N ILE A 137 3.19 -8.27 10.07
CA ILE A 137 3.33 -7.43 8.87
C ILE A 137 2.79 -6.00 9.04
N GLU A 138 2.58 -5.51 10.27
CA GLU A 138 2.01 -4.17 10.48
C GLU A 138 2.83 -3.10 9.73
N ALA A 139 4.16 -3.21 9.82
CA ALA A 139 5.09 -2.28 9.19
C ALA A 139 5.10 -2.33 7.65
N CYS A 140 4.50 -3.35 7.02
CA CYS A 140 4.42 -3.44 5.56
C CYS A 140 3.41 -2.47 4.94
N VAL A 141 2.41 -2.00 5.70
CA VAL A 141 1.33 -1.15 5.17
C VAL A 141 1.25 0.16 5.94
N CYS A 142 1.42 1.27 5.23
CA CYS A 142 1.29 2.63 5.77
C CYS A 142 2.19 2.97 6.97
N GLY A 143 3.37 2.36 7.08
CA GLY A 143 4.43 2.79 8.00
C GLY A 143 4.03 2.64 9.48
N GLY A 144 3.79 3.76 10.17
CA GLY A 144 3.40 3.78 11.58
C GLY A 144 1.89 3.67 11.82
N MET A 145 1.07 3.64 10.76
CA MET A 145 -0.37 3.49 10.85
C MET A 145 -0.73 2.07 11.34
N PRO A 146 -1.57 1.90 12.38
CA PRO A 146 -1.95 0.58 12.89
C PRO A 146 -3.04 -0.07 12.03
N LEU A 147 -2.85 -0.10 10.71
CA LEU A 147 -3.88 -0.52 9.75
C LEU A 147 -4.17 -2.02 9.83
N VAL A 148 -3.16 -2.88 9.92
CA VAL A 148 -3.33 -4.34 9.99
C VAL A 148 -4.09 -4.70 11.26
N LYS A 149 -3.67 -4.18 12.42
CA LYS A 149 -4.39 -4.38 13.67
C LYS A 149 -5.82 -3.84 13.64
N VAL A 150 -6.05 -2.66 13.07
CA VAL A 150 -7.41 -2.11 12.92
C VAL A 150 -8.28 -3.06 12.10
N LEU A 151 -7.81 -3.46 10.91
CA LEU A 151 -8.51 -4.41 10.06
C LEU A 151 -8.78 -5.71 10.82
N GLN A 152 -7.76 -6.31 11.42
CA GLN A 152 -7.85 -7.64 11.99
C GLN A 152 -8.64 -7.73 13.29
N ASN A 153 -8.52 -6.73 14.16
CA ASN A 153 -9.06 -6.76 15.51
C ASN A 153 -10.41 -6.04 15.62
N HIS A 154 -10.72 -5.14 14.70
CA HIS A 154 -11.91 -4.29 14.79
C HIS A 154 -12.88 -4.46 13.62
N ILE A 155 -12.41 -4.76 12.41
CA ILE A 155 -13.26 -4.77 11.21
C ILE A 155 -13.53 -6.17 10.69
N LEU A 156 -12.48 -6.96 10.42
CA LEU A 156 -12.54 -8.31 9.84
C LEU A 156 -12.94 -9.36 10.89
N ARG A 157 -13.96 -9.04 11.68
CA ARG A 157 -14.56 -9.90 12.72
C ARG A 157 -15.82 -10.56 12.16
N PRO A 158 -16.33 -11.62 12.77
CA PRO A 158 -17.51 -12.34 12.25
C PRO A 158 -18.77 -11.48 12.10
N GLN A 159 -18.87 -10.40 12.87
CA GLN A 159 -20.03 -9.52 12.90
C GLN A 159 -19.95 -8.32 11.96
N ASP A 160 -18.77 -8.01 11.40
CA ASP A 160 -18.56 -6.81 10.59
C ASP A 160 -17.79 -7.15 9.32
N ASP A 161 -18.04 -6.38 8.27
CA ASP A 161 -17.42 -6.59 6.97
C ASP A 161 -16.83 -5.28 6.47
N LEU A 162 -15.60 -5.33 5.95
CA LEU A 162 -15.05 -4.23 5.18
C LEU A 162 -15.77 -4.20 3.82
N LEU A 163 -16.47 -3.11 3.52
CA LEU A 163 -17.20 -2.89 2.27
C LEU A 163 -16.32 -2.23 1.21
N SER A 164 -15.46 -1.31 1.62
CA SER A 164 -14.45 -0.70 0.73
C SER A 164 -13.25 -0.17 1.49
N PHE A 165 -12.12 -0.16 0.80
CA PHE A 165 -10.88 0.50 1.17
C PHE A 165 -10.56 1.56 0.11
N CYS A 166 -10.23 2.77 0.53
CA CYS A 166 -9.68 3.81 -0.33
C CYS A 166 -8.60 4.57 0.45
N GLY A 167 -7.42 4.79 -0.12
CA GLY A 167 -6.40 5.52 0.61
C GLY A 167 -5.21 6.01 -0.18
N ILE A 168 -4.62 7.07 0.34
CA ILE A 168 -3.26 7.52 0.00
C ILE A 168 -2.31 6.67 0.82
N VAL A 169 -1.62 5.74 0.15
CA VAL A 169 -0.74 4.76 0.81
C VAL A 169 0.75 4.97 0.47
N ASN A 170 1.06 5.92 -0.39
CA ASN A 170 2.43 6.29 -0.78
C ASN A 170 2.67 7.79 -0.53
N GLY A 171 3.56 8.10 0.42
CA GLY A 171 3.82 9.48 0.84
C GLY A 171 4.58 10.30 -0.22
N SER A 172 5.47 9.68 -1.00
CA SER A 172 6.28 10.38 -2.01
C SER A 172 5.41 10.94 -3.13
N THR A 173 4.49 10.12 -3.66
CA THR A 173 3.52 10.54 -4.68
C THR A 173 2.50 11.53 -4.13
N ASN A 174 2.08 11.41 -2.87
CA ASN A 174 1.21 12.41 -2.25
C ASN A 174 1.89 13.77 -2.16
N TRP A 175 3.16 13.80 -1.72
CA TRP A 175 3.93 15.03 -1.62
C TRP A 175 4.08 15.68 -3.00
N LEU A 176 4.46 14.90 -4.00
CA LEU A 176 4.61 15.34 -5.39
C LEU A 176 3.32 15.97 -5.93
N LEU A 177 2.17 15.32 -5.75
CA LEU A 177 0.89 15.85 -6.22
C LEU A 177 0.43 17.11 -5.45
N CYS A 178 0.75 17.21 -4.16
CA CYS A 178 0.50 18.44 -3.38
C CYS A 178 1.35 19.61 -3.89
N GLU A 179 2.63 19.36 -4.18
CA GLU A 179 3.52 20.36 -4.73
C GLU A 179 3.09 20.78 -6.15
N ALA A 180 2.68 19.81 -6.97
CA ALA A 180 2.14 20.06 -8.31
C ALA A 180 0.88 20.94 -8.24
N GLN A 181 -0.05 20.63 -7.34
CA GLN A 181 -1.25 21.42 -7.09
C GLN A 181 -0.90 22.86 -6.64
N THR A 182 0.13 23.03 -5.82
CA THR A 182 0.57 24.33 -5.30
C THR A 182 1.24 25.19 -6.39
N ARG A 183 2.09 24.59 -7.21
CA ARG A 183 2.72 25.30 -8.35
C ARG A 183 1.68 25.68 -9.39
N HIS A 184 0.70 24.81 -9.64
CA HIS A 184 -0.43 25.08 -10.52
C HIS A 184 -1.23 26.31 -10.08
N THR A 185 -1.66 26.38 -8.81
CA THR A 185 -2.47 27.50 -8.30
C THR A 185 -1.71 28.83 -8.29
N ASN A 186 -0.39 28.81 -8.09
CA ASN A 186 0.44 30.02 -8.12
C ASN A 186 0.68 30.52 -9.55
N SER A 187 0.78 29.63 -10.54
CA SER A 187 0.99 29.99 -11.95
C SER A 187 -0.21 30.71 -12.59
N ASP A 188 -1.42 30.55 -12.04
CA ASP A 188 -2.62 31.28 -12.48
C ASP A 188 -2.60 32.77 -12.08
N GLN A 189 -1.67 33.22 -11.20
CA GLN A 189 -1.61 34.60 -10.71
C GLN A 189 -0.60 35.50 -11.45
N THR A 190 0.30 34.92 -12.23
CA THR A 190 1.29 35.67 -13.03
C THR A 190 0.98 35.47 -14.51
N ASN A 191 0.58 36.55 -15.22
CA ASN A 191 0.39 36.58 -16.68
C ASN A 191 1.41 35.67 -17.40
N CYS A 192 0.97 34.61 -18.07
CA CYS A 192 1.86 33.75 -18.85
C CYS A 192 1.31 33.49 -20.25
N ASP A 193 2.12 33.90 -21.22
CA ASP A 193 2.11 33.43 -22.60
C ASP A 193 2.19 31.90 -22.59
N GLN A 194 1.11 31.25 -23.02
CA GLN A 194 1.01 29.78 -23.10
C GLN A 194 1.98 29.27 -24.17
N THR A 195 3.08 28.64 -23.74
CA THR A 195 3.96 27.89 -24.64
C THR A 195 3.87 26.39 -24.31
N ASN A 196 4.08 25.54 -25.31
CA ASN A 196 3.93 24.07 -25.19
C ASN A 196 4.84 23.41 -24.14
N SER A 197 5.79 24.13 -23.53
CA SER A 197 6.61 23.66 -22.41
C SER A 197 5.88 23.64 -21.06
N ASP A 198 4.70 24.27 -20.94
CA ASP A 198 3.95 24.40 -19.67
C ASP A 198 3.14 23.16 -19.26
N GLN A 199 3.23 22.06 -20.02
CA GLN A 199 2.53 20.81 -19.69
C GLN A 199 3.27 19.95 -18.66
N ASP A 200 4.61 19.97 -18.67
CA ASP A 200 5.41 19.15 -17.76
C ASP A 200 5.51 19.81 -16.37
N LEU A 201 4.52 19.48 -15.54
CA LEU A 201 4.40 19.99 -14.17
C LEU A 201 5.23 19.18 -13.17
N VAL A 202 5.46 17.90 -13.46
CA VAL A 202 5.91 16.92 -12.46
C VAL A 202 7.42 16.71 -12.50
N THR A 203 8.06 16.70 -13.67
CA THR A 203 9.52 16.52 -13.80
C THR A 203 10.36 17.48 -12.94
N PRO A 204 10.12 18.81 -12.92
CA PRO A 204 10.92 19.70 -12.06
C PRO A 204 10.71 19.41 -10.57
N ILE A 205 9.52 18.98 -10.17
CA ILE A 205 9.21 18.62 -8.78
C ILE A 205 9.95 17.33 -8.38
N ILE A 206 10.00 16.34 -9.28
CA ILE A 206 10.77 15.10 -9.05
C ILE A 206 12.25 15.44 -8.80
N GLN A 207 12.83 16.33 -9.60
CA GLN A 207 14.22 16.76 -9.41
C GLN A 207 14.41 17.41 -8.04
N ASP A 208 13.53 18.33 -7.64
CA ASP A 208 13.59 18.98 -6.33
C ASP A 208 13.49 17.95 -5.19
N MET A 209 12.64 16.93 -5.32
CA MET A 209 12.52 15.84 -4.35
C MET A 209 13.77 14.98 -4.26
N GLN A 210 14.42 14.68 -5.39
CA GLN A 210 15.68 13.91 -5.42
C GLN A 210 16.81 14.70 -4.76
N ASP A 211 16.92 16.00 -5.04
CA ASP A 211 17.92 16.88 -4.44
C ASP A 211 17.75 17.01 -2.92
N LEU A 212 16.50 16.98 -2.44
CA LEU A 212 16.15 16.98 -1.02
C LEU A 212 16.23 15.59 -0.36
N GLY A 213 16.47 14.53 -1.14
CA GLY A 213 16.55 13.14 -0.65
C GLY A 213 15.20 12.52 -0.28
N TYR A 214 14.08 13.07 -0.75
CA TYR A 214 12.76 12.46 -0.63
C TYR A 214 12.52 11.33 -1.63
N LEU A 215 13.22 11.36 -2.77
CA LEU A 215 13.19 10.33 -3.81
C LEU A 215 14.60 9.81 -4.07
N GLU A 216 14.69 8.52 -4.42
CA GLU A 216 15.93 7.93 -4.92
C GLU A 216 16.22 8.37 -6.36
N ALA A 217 17.44 8.10 -6.85
CA ALA A 217 17.83 8.43 -8.22
C ALA A 217 16.94 7.75 -9.28
N ASP A 218 16.47 6.53 -9.00
CA ASP A 218 15.40 5.88 -9.74
C ASP A 218 14.13 5.81 -8.86
N PRO A 219 13.19 6.77 -9.01
CA PRO A 219 11.98 6.83 -8.22
C PRO A 219 10.81 6.03 -8.83
N SER A 220 11.06 5.21 -9.86
CA SER A 220 10.00 4.51 -10.61
C SER A 220 9.08 3.69 -9.71
N PHE A 221 9.62 3.12 -8.64
CA PHE A 221 8.85 2.30 -7.70
C PHE A 221 7.77 3.09 -6.93
N ASP A 222 8.05 4.37 -6.64
CA ASP A 222 7.06 5.28 -6.06
C ASP A 222 6.15 5.85 -7.15
N LEU A 223 6.75 6.43 -8.19
CA LEU A 223 6.03 7.22 -9.19
C LEU A 223 5.07 6.38 -10.04
N GLU A 224 5.43 5.14 -10.37
CA GLU A 224 4.60 4.22 -11.15
C GLU A 224 3.55 3.47 -10.29
N GLY A 225 3.46 3.79 -9.00
CA GLY A 225 2.45 3.24 -8.09
C GLY A 225 2.74 1.82 -7.58
N VAL A 226 3.96 1.31 -7.78
CA VAL A 226 4.37 -0.05 -7.40
C VAL A 226 4.32 -0.25 -5.88
N ASP A 227 4.88 0.69 -5.12
CA ASP A 227 4.81 0.67 -3.65
C ASP A 227 3.37 0.63 -3.14
N ALA A 228 2.50 1.46 -3.72
CA ALA A 228 1.09 1.50 -3.36
C ALA A 228 0.36 0.20 -3.72
N ALA A 229 0.72 -0.42 -4.85
CA ALA A 229 0.14 -1.69 -5.28
C ALA A 229 0.54 -2.85 -4.36
N TYR A 230 1.81 -2.95 -3.93
CA TYR A 230 2.22 -3.93 -2.94
C TYR A 230 1.43 -3.81 -1.63
N LYS A 231 1.25 -2.58 -1.13
CA LYS A 231 0.45 -2.30 0.06
C LYS A 231 -1.01 -2.71 -0.13
N LEU A 232 -1.60 -2.38 -1.29
CA LEU A 232 -2.97 -2.73 -1.63
C LEU A 232 -3.18 -4.24 -1.73
N CYS A 233 -2.23 -4.98 -2.30
CA CYS A 233 -2.29 -6.44 -2.37
C CYS A 233 -2.32 -7.08 -0.98
N ILE A 234 -1.48 -6.59 -0.05
CA ILE A 234 -1.49 -7.06 1.35
C ILE A 234 -2.84 -6.77 2.01
N ILE A 235 -3.34 -5.53 1.89
CA ILE A 235 -4.62 -5.12 2.47
C ILE A 235 -5.75 -5.98 1.92
N LYS A 236 -5.80 -6.19 0.61
CA LYS A 236 -6.81 -7.05 -0.03
C LYS A 236 -6.72 -8.50 0.45
N ASN A 237 -5.52 -9.06 0.55
CA ASN A 237 -5.33 -10.45 0.99
C ASN A 237 -5.66 -10.66 2.47
N LEU A 238 -5.51 -9.62 3.31
CA LEU A 238 -6.03 -9.61 4.67
C LEU A 238 -7.57 -9.55 4.67
N SER A 239 -8.15 -8.70 3.82
CA SER A 239 -9.59 -8.45 3.70
C SER A 239 -10.28 -9.42 2.72
N GLN A 240 -10.16 -10.72 2.96
CA GLN A 240 -10.71 -11.76 2.08
C GLN A 240 -12.22 -11.66 1.85
N ASN A 241 -12.97 -10.96 2.72
CA ASN A 241 -14.39 -10.68 2.52
C ASN A 241 -14.66 -9.75 1.31
N LEU A 242 -13.71 -8.89 0.92
CA LEU A 242 -13.81 -8.05 -0.27
C LEU A 242 -13.68 -8.85 -1.57
N SER A 243 -13.00 -10.00 -1.56
CA SER A 243 -12.93 -10.87 -2.74
C SER A 243 -12.68 -12.31 -2.30
N PRO A 244 -13.73 -13.05 -1.90
CA PRO A 244 -13.59 -14.41 -1.45
C PRO A 244 -12.91 -15.27 -2.53
N ASN A 245 -11.92 -16.05 -2.15
CA ASN A 245 -11.16 -16.96 -3.02
C ASN A 245 -10.34 -16.29 -4.13
N VAL A 246 -10.14 -14.97 -4.07
CA VAL A 246 -9.23 -14.27 -4.97
C VAL A 246 -8.03 -13.75 -4.20
N VAL A 247 -6.85 -14.24 -4.58
CA VAL A 247 -5.58 -13.77 -4.07
C VAL A 247 -5.07 -12.66 -4.96
N CYS A 248 -4.77 -11.52 -4.36
CA CYS A 248 -4.10 -10.41 -5.01
C CYS A 248 -2.59 -10.59 -4.97
N ARG A 249 -1.93 -10.47 -6.11
CA ARG A 249 -0.48 -10.45 -6.28
C ARG A 249 -0.13 -9.15 -6.97
N ALA A 250 0.95 -8.53 -6.53
CA ALA A 250 1.48 -7.40 -7.26
C ALA A 250 2.01 -7.88 -8.62
N PRO A 251 1.90 -7.07 -9.69
CA PRO A 251 2.58 -7.33 -10.95
C PRO A 251 4.09 -7.60 -10.73
N CYS A 252 4.73 -8.42 -11.55
CA CYS A 252 6.17 -8.69 -11.39
C CYS A 252 7.02 -7.50 -11.88
N GLU A 253 8.16 -7.22 -11.22
CA GLU A 253 9.07 -6.07 -11.48
C GLU A 253 9.40 -5.85 -12.98
N ALA A 254 9.53 -6.92 -13.77
CA ALA A 254 9.80 -6.84 -15.21
C ALA A 254 8.64 -6.28 -16.07
N SER A 255 7.44 -6.15 -15.49
CA SER A 255 6.22 -5.68 -16.18
C SER A 255 5.94 -4.20 -15.95
N TRP A 256 6.47 -3.61 -14.89
CA TRP A 256 6.16 -2.23 -14.50
C TRP A 256 6.80 -1.24 -15.48
N GLY A 257 6.06 -0.18 -15.83
CA GLY A 257 6.42 0.73 -16.93
C GLY A 257 6.11 0.19 -18.34
N LYS A 258 5.99 -1.13 -18.53
CA LYS A 258 5.33 -1.72 -19.72
C LYS A 258 3.84 -1.92 -19.51
N CYS A 259 3.37 -2.00 -18.26
CA CYS A 259 1.96 -2.00 -17.88
C CYS A 259 1.27 -0.64 -18.13
N GLY A 260 1.66 0.12 -19.15
CA GLY A 260 0.68 0.87 -19.92
C GLY A 260 -0.18 -0.16 -20.64
N LEU A 261 -1.19 -0.71 -19.97
CA LEU A 261 -2.15 -1.66 -20.57
C LEU A 261 -1.45 -2.72 -21.45
N SER A 262 -0.33 -3.31 -21.01
CA SER A 262 0.42 -4.24 -21.85
C SER A 262 -0.37 -5.53 -22.05
N SER A 263 -0.50 -5.88 -23.33
CA SER A 263 -1.28 -6.94 -23.96
C SER A 263 -0.94 -8.39 -23.55
N SER A 264 -0.17 -8.61 -22.49
CA SER A 264 0.17 -9.95 -22.00
C SER A 264 -0.69 -10.31 -20.78
N LEU A 265 -1.92 -10.75 -21.05
CA LEU A 265 -2.67 -11.72 -20.23
C LEU A 265 -2.69 -11.49 -18.70
N VAL A 266 -2.75 -10.25 -18.23
CA VAL A 266 -3.24 -9.99 -16.87
C VAL A 266 -4.75 -10.02 -16.96
N ASP A 267 -5.33 -11.15 -16.61
CA ASP A 267 -6.77 -11.30 -16.54
C ASP A 267 -7.31 -10.49 -15.35
N TYR A 268 -7.53 -9.19 -15.58
CA TYR A 268 -8.16 -8.29 -14.61
C TYR A 268 -9.55 -8.81 -14.18
N THR A 269 -10.16 -9.74 -14.92
CA THR A 269 -11.44 -10.37 -14.54
C THR A 269 -11.30 -11.30 -13.34
N GLN A 270 -10.11 -11.88 -13.11
CA GLN A 270 -9.85 -12.70 -11.93
C GLN A 270 -9.49 -11.86 -10.70
N ARG A 271 -9.30 -10.53 -10.84
CA ARG A 271 -8.94 -9.60 -9.75
C ARG A 271 -7.69 -10.03 -8.98
N THR A 272 -6.84 -10.85 -9.59
CA THR A 272 -5.61 -11.38 -8.99
C THR A 272 -4.46 -10.39 -9.04
N VAL A 273 -4.56 -9.34 -9.86
CA VAL A 273 -3.56 -8.29 -10.01
C VAL A 273 -4.27 -6.94 -10.04
N PRO A 274 -3.83 -5.93 -9.25
CA PRO A 274 -4.44 -4.61 -9.28
C PRO A 274 -4.18 -3.91 -10.62
N LEU A 275 -5.13 -3.09 -11.07
CA LEU A 275 -4.89 -2.12 -12.13
C LEU A 275 -4.03 -0.99 -11.56
N VAL A 276 -2.84 -0.74 -12.09
CA VAL A 276 -1.90 0.27 -11.56
C VAL A 276 -1.55 1.26 -12.65
N ARG A 277 -1.62 2.55 -12.32
CA ARG A 277 -1.02 3.65 -13.06
C ARG A 277 -0.40 4.65 -12.09
N GLY A 278 0.80 5.10 -12.44
CA GLY A 278 1.55 6.10 -11.71
C GLY A 278 1.08 7.53 -11.86
N VAL A 279 1.84 8.45 -11.28
CA VAL A 279 1.62 9.91 -11.32
C VAL A 279 2.52 10.63 -12.32
N SER A 280 3.46 9.93 -12.97
CA SER A 280 4.46 10.52 -13.88
C SER A 280 3.84 11.25 -15.08
N GLU A 281 2.66 10.83 -15.52
CA GLU A 281 1.93 11.43 -16.65
C GLU A 281 0.88 12.48 -16.23
N VAL A 282 0.76 12.77 -14.93
CA VAL A 282 -0.15 13.81 -14.43
C VAL A 282 0.41 15.17 -14.84
N CYS A 283 -0.42 15.99 -15.46
CA CYS A 283 0.00 17.26 -16.02
C CYS A 283 -0.93 18.40 -15.63
N ARG A 284 -0.55 19.62 -16.03
CA ARG A 284 -1.32 20.84 -15.74
C ARG A 284 -2.78 20.76 -16.19
N THR A 285 -3.05 20.20 -17.37
CA THR A 285 -4.43 20.10 -17.89
C THR A 285 -5.31 19.18 -17.05
N ASP A 286 -4.74 18.21 -16.33
CA ASP A 286 -5.51 17.36 -15.42
C ASP A 286 -6.01 18.15 -14.22
N PHE A 287 -5.19 19.07 -13.69
CA PHE A 287 -5.59 19.97 -12.61
C PHE A 287 -6.61 21.00 -13.09
N ASP A 288 -6.47 21.51 -14.31
CA ASP A 288 -7.47 22.38 -14.94
C ASP A 288 -8.80 21.65 -15.10
N TYR A 289 -8.77 20.41 -15.58
CA TYR A 289 -9.95 19.56 -15.67
C TYR A 289 -10.59 19.32 -14.31
N ALA A 290 -9.78 18.92 -13.32
CA ALA A 290 -10.25 18.65 -11.96
C ALA A 290 -11.01 19.86 -11.40
N LYS A 291 -10.41 21.05 -11.49
CA LYS A 291 -11.00 22.32 -11.07
C LYS A 291 -12.29 22.64 -11.83
N ALA A 292 -12.31 22.45 -13.15
CA ALA A 292 -13.49 22.71 -13.98
C ALA A 292 -14.68 21.78 -13.65
N GLN A 293 -14.42 20.57 -13.16
CA GLN A 293 -15.45 19.62 -12.74
C GLN A 293 -15.79 19.69 -11.24
N GLY A 294 -15.21 20.64 -10.49
CA GLY A 294 -15.49 20.83 -9.06
C GLY A 294 -14.72 19.90 -8.12
N TYR A 295 -13.69 19.20 -8.61
CA TYR A 295 -12.71 18.53 -7.77
C TYR A 295 -11.70 19.55 -7.22
N VAL A 296 -11.14 19.23 -6.06
CA VAL A 296 -10.21 20.14 -5.37
C VAL A 296 -8.75 19.75 -5.57
N THR A 297 -8.45 18.48 -5.89
CA THR A 297 -7.08 18.00 -6.09
C THR A 297 -7.06 16.67 -6.85
N ILE A 298 -5.86 16.27 -7.28
CA ILE A 298 -5.53 14.92 -7.72
C ILE A 298 -4.76 14.21 -6.61
N LYS A 299 -5.02 12.91 -6.38
CA LYS A 299 -4.28 12.04 -5.45
C LYS A 299 -4.03 10.67 -6.06
N LEU A 300 -2.89 10.03 -5.77
CA LEU A 300 -2.71 8.62 -6.07
C LEU A 300 -3.47 7.79 -5.02
N LEU A 301 -4.56 7.15 -5.43
CA LEU A 301 -5.42 6.38 -4.53
C LEU A 301 -5.30 4.89 -4.78
N ALA A 302 -5.06 4.13 -3.71
CA ALA A 302 -5.21 2.69 -3.67
C ALA A 302 -6.64 2.35 -3.23
N ILE A 303 -7.36 1.59 -4.05
CA ILE A 303 -8.80 1.35 -3.92
C ILE A 303 -9.05 -0.15 -4.00
N CYS A 304 -9.81 -0.67 -3.04
CA CYS A 304 -10.28 -2.04 -3.04
C CYS A 304 -11.76 -2.08 -2.67
N THR A 305 -12.57 -2.63 -3.56
CA THR A 305 -13.97 -2.96 -3.32
C THR A 305 -14.22 -4.40 -3.74
N THR A 306 -15.47 -4.85 -3.64
CA THR A 306 -15.89 -6.15 -4.17
C THR A 306 -15.80 -6.24 -5.69
N GLN A 307 -15.72 -5.12 -6.40
CA GLN A 307 -15.70 -5.08 -7.86
C GLN A 307 -14.33 -4.71 -8.43
N VAL A 308 -13.58 -3.83 -7.74
CA VAL A 308 -12.35 -3.22 -8.25
C VAL A 308 -11.21 -3.33 -7.25
N THR A 309 -10.00 -3.52 -7.79
CA THR A 309 -8.75 -3.37 -7.05
C THR A 309 -7.78 -2.60 -7.95
N CYS A 310 -7.44 -1.36 -7.57
CA CYS A 310 -6.60 -0.51 -8.39
C CYS A 310 -5.80 0.53 -7.59
N VAL A 311 -4.74 1.03 -8.21
CA VAL A 311 -3.91 2.16 -7.76
C VAL A 311 -3.83 3.14 -8.91
N LEU A 312 -4.52 4.28 -8.80
CA LEU A 312 -4.69 5.20 -9.92
C LEU A 312 -4.68 6.67 -9.43
N PRO A 313 -4.18 7.63 -10.24
CA PRO A 313 -4.37 9.05 -9.97
C PRO A 313 -5.84 9.40 -10.09
N ALA A 314 -6.44 9.90 -9.02
CA ALA A 314 -7.87 10.13 -8.89
C ALA A 314 -8.16 11.61 -8.61
N PHE A 315 -9.20 12.14 -9.24
CA PHE A 315 -9.77 13.41 -8.84
C PHE A 315 -10.51 13.27 -7.50
N VAL A 316 -10.20 14.14 -6.55
CA VAL A 316 -10.75 14.10 -5.20
C VAL A 316 -11.58 15.35 -4.96
N SER A 317 -12.82 15.16 -4.52
CA SER A 317 -13.74 16.22 -4.14
C SER A 317 -13.58 16.62 -2.68
N ASN A 318 -14.22 17.72 -2.27
CA ASN A 318 -14.31 18.11 -0.86
C ASN A 318 -15.59 17.57 -0.17
N ALA A 319 -16.13 16.45 -0.66
CA ALA A 319 -17.31 15.82 -0.06
C ALA A 319 -16.96 15.21 1.30
N ALA A 320 -17.94 15.00 2.18
CA ALA A 320 -17.66 14.62 3.57
C ALA A 320 -16.80 13.33 3.69
N VAL A 321 -17.03 12.36 2.80
CA VAL A 321 -16.30 11.08 2.78
C VAL A 321 -14.89 11.22 2.17
N SER A 322 -14.70 12.11 1.19
CA SER A 322 -13.44 12.29 0.45
C SER A 322 -12.58 13.44 1.00
N ASN A 323 -13.12 14.31 1.84
CA ASN A 323 -12.46 15.49 2.38
C ASN A 323 -11.16 15.15 3.12
N ALA A 324 -11.13 14.04 3.87
CA ALA A 324 -9.90 13.58 4.51
C ALA A 324 -8.79 13.28 3.50
N LEU A 325 -9.11 12.61 2.39
CA LEU A 325 -8.16 12.34 1.31
C LEU A 325 -7.73 13.62 0.59
N ALA A 326 -8.66 14.56 0.40
CA ALA A 326 -8.39 15.85 -0.23
C ALA A 326 -7.41 16.71 0.58
N THR A 327 -7.60 16.75 1.90
CA THR A 327 -6.83 17.60 2.84
C THR A 327 -5.53 16.97 3.29
N THR A 328 -5.34 15.66 3.08
CA THR A 328 -4.08 14.98 3.38
C THR A 328 -2.97 15.57 2.51
N SER A 329 -1.90 16.03 3.15
CA SER A 329 -0.82 16.75 2.47
C SER A 329 0.56 16.22 2.88
N GLY A 330 1.59 16.66 2.14
CA GLY A 330 2.96 16.20 2.37
C GLY A 330 3.11 14.69 2.21
N SER A 331 3.90 14.07 3.08
CA SER A 331 4.20 12.63 3.05
C SER A 331 3.28 11.79 3.95
N GLU A 332 2.15 12.34 4.39
CA GLU A 332 1.18 11.60 5.19
C GLU A 332 0.41 10.60 4.34
N ASN A 333 0.08 9.47 4.97
CA ASN A 333 -0.85 8.50 4.43
C ASN A 333 -2.21 8.66 5.12
N THR A 334 -3.28 8.53 4.34
CA THR A 334 -4.65 8.53 4.86
C THR A 334 -5.43 7.43 4.21
N VAL A 335 -6.12 6.63 5.02
CA VAL A 335 -7.00 5.57 4.55
C VAL A 335 -8.41 5.80 5.06
N VAL A 336 -9.38 5.50 4.20
CA VAL A 336 -10.80 5.53 4.45
C VAL A 336 -11.33 4.10 4.28
N LEU A 337 -11.90 3.58 5.36
CA LEU A 337 -12.46 2.24 5.46
C LEU A 337 -13.97 2.37 5.60
N THR A 338 -14.73 1.84 4.66
CA THR A 338 -16.18 1.72 4.79
C THR A 338 -16.50 0.34 5.31
N THR A 339 -17.26 0.25 6.39
CA THR A 339 -17.62 -1.00 7.06
C THR A 339 -19.12 -1.14 7.14
N ALA A 340 -19.60 -2.39 7.27
CA ALA A 340 -21.03 -2.67 7.38
C ALA A 340 -21.64 -2.13 8.68
N LEU A 341 -20.88 -2.14 9.80
CA LEU A 341 -21.40 -1.75 11.11
C LEU A 341 -20.87 -0.41 11.65
N LEU A 342 -19.57 -0.12 11.50
CA LEU A 342 -18.98 1.10 12.06
C LEU A 342 -19.19 2.33 11.17
N GLY A 343 -19.71 2.13 9.95
CA GLY A 343 -19.78 3.17 8.93
C GLY A 343 -18.39 3.47 8.36
N THR A 344 -18.06 4.76 8.22
CA THR A 344 -16.79 5.22 7.64
C THR A 344 -15.76 5.51 8.73
N LEU A 345 -14.61 4.84 8.67
CA LEU A 345 -13.44 5.10 9.51
C LEU A 345 -12.33 5.74 8.67
N THR A 346 -11.79 6.86 9.14
CA THR A 346 -10.63 7.52 8.54
C THR A 346 -9.43 7.43 9.48
N ILE A 347 -8.27 7.06 8.96
CA ILE A 347 -7.01 7.02 9.71
C ILE A 347 -5.95 7.76 8.92
N THR A 348 -5.34 8.77 9.53
CA THR A 348 -4.22 9.54 8.98
C THR A 348 -3.00 9.36 9.88
N ALA A 349 -1.87 9.04 9.28
CA ALA A 349 -0.60 8.91 9.99
C ALA A 349 0.59 9.04 9.02
N PRO A 350 1.80 9.29 9.52
CA PRO A 350 3.01 9.21 8.71
C PRO A 350 3.16 7.84 8.05
N GLY A 351 3.25 7.83 6.72
CA GLY A 351 3.25 6.61 5.89
C GLY A 351 4.59 5.91 5.74
N ALA A 352 5.68 6.56 6.16
CA ALA A 352 7.06 6.10 6.02
C ALA A 352 7.95 6.76 7.07
N GLY A 353 9.21 6.32 7.13
CA GLY A 353 10.26 6.89 7.98
C GLY A 353 10.75 5.94 9.05
N MET A 354 11.96 6.23 9.57
CA MET A 354 12.67 5.40 10.53
C MET A 354 11.81 4.98 11.72
N TYR A 355 11.34 5.96 12.51
CA TYR A 355 10.61 5.68 13.75
C TYR A 355 9.17 5.21 13.53
N PRO A 356 8.37 5.77 12.60
CA PRO A 356 7.03 5.25 12.32
C PRO A 356 7.04 3.76 11.98
N THR A 357 7.85 3.34 11.01
CA THR A 357 7.93 1.93 10.59
C THR A 357 8.53 1.04 11.69
N ALA A 358 9.60 1.46 12.35
CA ALA A 358 10.18 0.70 13.46
C ALA A 358 9.20 0.56 14.64
N SER A 359 8.37 1.58 14.91
CA SER A 359 7.35 1.55 15.96
C SER A 359 6.26 0.51 15.64
N ALA A 360 5.87 0.36 14.38
CA ALA A 360 4.93 -0.70 13.97
C ALA A 360 5.52 -2.10 14.21
N MET A 361 6.79 -2.31 13.88
CA MET A 361 7.49 -3.58 14.17
C MET A 361 7.59 -3.84 15.68
N MET A 362 7.83 -2.82 16.49
CA MET A 362 7.83 -2.93 17.96
C MET A 362 6.43 -3.26 18.52
N SER A 363 5.38 -2.74 17.90
CA SER A 363 3.99 -3.09 18.24
C SER A 363 3.72 -4.58 17.97
N ASP A 364 4.17 -5.11 16.84
CA ASP A 364 4.08 -6.53 16.51
C ASP A 364 4.87 -7.40 17.49
N LEU A 365 6.09 -6.97 17.86
CA LEU A 365 6.86 -7.65 18.90
C LEU A 365 6.08 -7.72 20.22
N ALA A 366 5.48 -6.60 20.65
CA ALA A 366 4.75 -6.55 21.91
C ALA A 366 3.59 -7.56 21.93
N VAL A 367 2.83 -7.69 20.84
CA VAL A 367 1.76 -8.70 20.70
C VAL A 367 2.35 -10.10 20.73
N ALA A 368 3.38 -10.35 19.91
CA ALA A 368 3.99 -11.67 19.76
C ALA A 368 4.62 -12.19 21.06
N ASP A 369 5.20 -11.31 21.87
CA ASP A 369 5.87 -11.65 23.13
C ASP A 369 4.90 -11.84 24.30
N THR A 370 3.83 -11.03 24.34
CA THR A 370 2.85 -11.04 25.44
C THR A 370 1.71 -12.02 25.24
N ASN A 371 1.40 -12.38 23.99
CA ASN A 371 0.34 -13.33 23.65
C ASN A 371 0.87 -14.53 22.84
N PRO A 372 1.32 -15.61 23.50
CA PRO A 372 1.81 -16.81 22.82
C PRO A 372 0.74 -17.56 22.00
N GLN A 373 -0.55 -17.28 22.22
CA GLN A 373 -1.65 -17.87 21.46
C GLN A 373 -1.96 -17.10 20.17
N ASP A 374 -1.43 -15.88 20.03
CA ASP A 374 -1.57 -15.10 18.82
C ASP A 374 -0.86 -15.82 17.66
N ARG A 375 -1.55 -15.96 16.53
CA ARG A 375 -1.06 -16.70 15.35
C ARG A 375 -0.33 -15.81 14.33
N GLY A 376 -0.09 -14.55 14.65
CA GLY A 376 0.48 -13.59 13.72
C GLY A 376 -0.57 -12.91 12.83
N SER A 377 -0.08 -12.03 11.97
CA SER A 377 -0.90 -11.27 11.04
C SER A 377 -1.37 -12.12 9.85
N VAL A 378 -0.52 -12.97 9.27
CA VAL A 378 -0.96 -13.85 8.17
C VAL A 378 -1.60 -15.11 8.74
N GLN A 379 -2.89 -15.32 8.53
CA GLN A 379 -3.63 -16.45 9.10
C GLN A 379 -4.88 -16.80 8.29
N SER A 380 -5.23 -18.09 8.27
CA SER A 380 -6.44 -18.59 7.60
C SER A 380 -7.68 -18.17 8.39
N ARG A 381 -8.50 -17.26 7.86
CA ARG A 381 -9.81 -16.93 8.46
C ARG A 381 -10.97 -17.68 7.81
N HIS A 382 -10.68 -18.51 6.80
CA HIS A 382 -11.66 -19.19 5.96
C HIS A 382 -12.56 -20.22 6.68
N SER A 383 -12.11 -20.84 7.78
CA SER A 383 -12.83 -22.01 8.34
C SER A 383 -13.81 -21.70 9.48
N GLU A 384 -13.69 -20.58 10.20
CA GLU A 384 -14.53 -20.35 11.38
C GLU A 384 -15.82 -19.56 11.10
N PHE A 385 -15.90 -18.83 9.97
CA PHE A 385 -16.96 -17.83 9.77
C PHE A 385 -17.57 -17.80 8.36
N ALA A 386 -17.39 -18.88 7.59
CA ALA A 386 -17.98 -19.05 6.26
C ALA A 386 -19.43 -19.57 6.29
N HIS A 387 -19.95 -19.93 7.47
CA HIS A 387 -21.32 -20.43 7.60
C HIS A 387 -22.26 -19.27 7.93
N ASP A 388 -23.13 -18.96 6.97
CA ASP A 388 -24.31 -18.11 7.10
C ASP A 388 -24.11 -16.59 6.95
N ARG A 389 -23.52 -16.16 5.82
CA ARG A 389 -23.62 -14.76 5.36
C ARG A 389 -24.88 -14.59 4.52
N THR A 390 -26.04 -14.47 5.17
CA THR A 390 -27.25 -13.99 4.51
C THR A 390 -27.06 -12.51 4.20
N SER A 391 -26.95 -12.20 2.91
CA SER A 391 -26.91 -10.85 2.33
C SER A 391 -28.03 -9.98 2.90
N THR A 392 -27.71 -9.13 3.88
CA THR A 392 -28.70 -8.27 4.54
C THR A 392 -28.28 -6.81 4.61
N THR A 393 -27.35 -6.38 3.77
CA THR A 393 -27.25 -4.97 3.42
C THR A 393 -27.50 -4.83 1.94
N ASP A 394 -28.54 -4.05 1.61
CA ASP A 394 -28.61 -3.25 0.38
C ASP A 394 -27.40 -2.29 0.39
N ALA A 395 -26.19 -2.85 0.29
CA ALA A 395 -25.02 -2.10 -0.11
C ALA A 395 -25.33 -1.74 -1.55
N THR A 396 -25.90 -0.55 -1.76
CA THR A 396 -26.06 0.06 -3.07
C THR A 396 -24.80 -0.25 -3.85
N GLU A 397 -24.94 -1.01 -4.94
CA GLU A 397 -23.81 -1.45 -5.75
C GLU A 397 -23.05 -0.19 -6.18
N TRP A 398 -21.94 0.08 -5.49
CA TRP A 398 -21.09 1.20 -5.85
C TRP A 398 -20.39 0.80 -7.15
N GLU A 399 -20.78 1.46 -8.25
CA GLU A 399 -20.12 1.29 -9.53
C GLU A 399 -18.97 2.31 -9.66
N PRO A 400 -17.72 1.85 -9.79
CA PRO A 400 -16.60 2.75 -10.05
C PRO A 400 -16.74 3.39 -11.43
N ARG A 401 -16.53 4.71 -11.49
CA ARG A 401 -16.45 5.46 -12.75
C ARG A 401 -15.02 5.92 -13.02
N PHE A 402 -14.60 5.87 -14.27
CA PHE A 402 -13.22 6.16 -14.71
C PHE A 402 -13.20 7.35 -15.67
N ILE A 403 -12.11 8.12 -15.70
CA ILE A 403 -11.90 9.13 -16.76
C ILE A 403 -10.74 8.70 -17.63
N ILE A 404 -11.05 8.41 -18.88
CA ILE A 404 -10.03 8.15 -19.87
C ILE A 404 -9.65 9.47 -20.52
N ARG A 405 -8.35 9.75 -20.58
CA ARG A 405 -7.78 10.93 -21.21
C ARG A 405 -7.13 10.52 -22.54
N TYR A 406 -7.57 11.13 -23.62
CA TYR A 406 -7.07 10.89 -24.97
C TYR A 406 -6.31 12.10 -25.50
N PRO A 407 -5.15 11.94 -26.16
CA PRO A 407 -4.62 13.01 -27.01
C PRO A 407 -5.68 13.39 -28.04
N ASP A 408 -5.85 14.68 -28.32
CA ASP A 408 -6.83 15.18 -29.29
C ASP A 408 -6.64 14.58 -30.69
N SER A 409 -5.40 14.21 -31.02
CA SER A 409 -5.04 13.50 -32.25
C SER A 409 -5.56 12.06 -32.31
N MET A 410 -5.85 11.44 -31.17
CA MET A 410 -6.35 10.06 -31.06
C MET A 410 -7.84 9.97 -30.73
N ALA A 411 -8.46 11.04 -30.24
CA ALA A 411 -9.87 11.07 -29.91
C ALA A 411 -10.74 11.04 -31.19
N SER A 412 -11.74 10.16 -31.22
CA SER A 412 -12.74 10.14 -32.28
C SER A 412 -13.69 11.34 -32.17
N ASP A 413 -14.34 11.72 -33.27
CA ASP A 413 -15.35 12.80 -33.24
C ASP A 413 -16.55 12.49 -32.33
N ALA A 414 -16.82 11.20 -32.05
CA ALA A 414 -17.80 10.80 -31.05
C ALA A 414 -17.31 11.14 -29.63
N LEU A 415 -16.09 10.73 -29.27
CA LEU A 415 -15.49 11.03 -27.97
C LEU A 415 -15.31 12.54 -27.76
N LYS A 416 -14.98 13.30 -28.80
CA LYS A 416 -14.90 14.77 -28.73
C LYS A 416 -16.25 15.43 -28.45
N ARG A 417 -17.36 14.83 -28.88
CA ARG A 417 -18.72 15.35 -28.64
C ARG A 417 -19.25 15.02 -27.25
N GLU A 418 -18.85 13.88 -26.70
CA GLU A 418 -19.32 13.40 -25.40
C GLU A 418 -18.37 13.75 -24.24
N GLY A 419 -17.10 14.02 -24.55
CA GLY A 419 -16.07 14.36 -23.58
C GLY A 419 -15.89 15.86 -23.35
N VAL A 420 -15.13 16.19 -22.31
CA VAL A 420 -14.70 17.56 -22.03
C VAL A 420 -13.38 17.80 -22.75
N TRP A 421 -13.31 18.88 -23.52
CA TRP A 421 -12.16 19.20 -24.34
C TRP A 421 -11.28 20.27 -23.69
N LEU A 422 -10.05 19.89 -23.37
CA LEU A 422 -9.02 20.77 -22.81
C LEU A 422 -7.72 20.50 -23.54
N GLN A 423 -7.45 21.29 -24.58
CA GLN A 423 -6.30 21.12 -25.46
C GLN A 423 -4.99 20.88 -24.69
N PRO A 424 -4.20 19.86 -25.05
CA PRO A 424 -4.34 18.95 -26.21
C PRO A 424 -5.11 17.65 -25.91
N TRP A 425 -5.92 17.60 -24.84
CA TRP A 425 -6.56 16.39 -24.34
C TRP A 425 -8.10 16.41 -24.42
N VAL A 426 -8.68 15.22 -24.54
CA VAL A 426 -10.12 14.96 -24.43
C VAL A 426 -10.35 14.01 -23.27
N TYR A 427 -11.19 14.41 -22.31
CA TYR A 427 -11.52 13.63 -21.12
C TYR A 427 -12.90 12.98 -21.29
N TYR A 428 -12.97 11.67 -21.14
CA TYR A 428 -14.20 10.89 -21.32
C TYR A 428 -14.51 10.04 -20.09
N LEU A 429 -15.74 10.15 -19.58
CA LEU A 429 -16.23 9.40 -18.43
C LEU A 429 -16.77 8.03 -18.87
N CYS A 430 -16.30 6.94 -18.27
CA CYS A 430 -16.76 5.60 -18.60
C CYS A 430 -16.96 4.69 -17.38
N SER A 431 -17.73 3.61 -17.57
CA SER A 431 -17.86 2.53 -16.58
C SER A 431 -16.64 1.61 -16.58
N LEU A 432 -16.51 0.76 -15.54
CA LEU A 432 -15.50 -0.30 -15.48
C LEU A 432 -15.56 -1.25 -16.69
N SER A 433 -16.77 -1.67 -17.09
CA SER A 433 -16.96 -2.57 -18.23
C SER A 433 -16.48 -1.93 -19.54
N THR A 434 -16.74 -0.64 -19.73
CA THR A 434 -16.28 0.13 -20.88
C THR A 434 -14.76 0.25 -20.87
N LEU A 435 -14.18 0.59 -19.72
CA LEU A 435 -12.72 0.66 -19.55
C LEU A 435 -12.06 -0.68 -19.91
N GLN A 436 -12.59 -1.80 -19.41
CA GLN A 436 -12.06 -3.14 -19.69
C GLN A 436 -12.13 -3.50 -21.17
N ASN A 437 -13.23 -3.13 -21.85
CA ASN A 437 -13.38 -3.35 -23.29
C ASN A 437 -12.38 -2.51 -24.09
N ASP A 438 -12.20 -1.24 -23.74
CA ASP A 438 -11.24 -0.35 -24.39
C ASP A 438 -9.80 -0.83 -24.20
N ILE A 439 -9.44 -1.25 -22.99
CA ILE A 439 -8.14 -1.88 -22.68
C ILE A 439 -7.96 -3.13 -23.56
N SER A 440 -8.93 -4.04 -23.55
CA SER A 440 -8.87 -5.29 -24.30
C SER A 440 -8.77 -5.07 -25.82
N ALA A 441 -9.48 -4.07 -26.33
CA ALA A 441 -9.44 -3.68 -27.74
C ALA A 441 -8.09 -3.09 -28.13
N ARG A 442 -7.47 -2.26 -27.28
CA ARG A 442 -6.11 -1.73 -27.52
C ARG A 442 -5.05 -2.84 -27.44
N CYS A 443 -5.19 -3.77 -26.51
CA CYS A 443 -4.31 -4.94 -26.40
C CYS A 443 -4.42 -5.88 -27.60
N SER A 444 -5.62 -6.03 -28.17
CA SER A 444 -5.87 -6.86 -29.36
C SER A 444 -5.63 -6.13 -30.68
N ALA A 445 -5.42 -4.81 -30.66
CA ALA A 445 -5.04 -3.99 -31.81
C ALA A 445 -3.57 -4.20 -32.26
N THR A 446 -3.16 -5.46 -32.42
CA THR A 446 -2.55 -5.88 -33.70
C THR A 446 -3.61 -6.28 -34.75
N LYS A 447 -4.92 -6.20 -34.45
CA LYS A 447 -6.01 -6.16 -35.45
C LYS A 447 -7.33 -5.66 -34.82
N ASN A 448 -7.77 -4.50 -35.32
CA ASN A 448 -9.12 -3.89 -35.24
C ASN A 448 -9.52 -3.05 -34.00
N ARG A 449 -10.17 -1.90 -34.32
CA ARG A 449 -10.71 -0.85 -33.43
C ARG A 449 -11.93 -1.35 -32.63
N PRO A 450 -12.17 -0.84 -31.41
CA PRO A 450 -13.39 -1.11 -30.65
C PRO A 450 -14.62 -0.39 -31.23
N THR A 451 -15.77 -1.06 -31.12
CA THR A 451 -17.11 -0.57 -31.44
C THR A 451 -17.84 -0.05 -30.21
N GLU A 452 -18.62 1.01 -30.42
CA GLU A 452 -19.48 1.75 -29.48
C GLU A 452 -20.49 0.88 -28.72
N ASN A 453 -20.71 1.18 -27.43
CA ASN A 453 -22.05 1.26 -26.80
C ASN A 453 -21.96 1.68 -25.32
N GLY A 454 -22.73 2.72 -24.95
CA GLY A 454 -23.15 2.96 -23.56
C GLY A 454 -23.03 4.40 -23.05
N SER A 455 -23.98 5.27 -23.41
CA SER A 455 -24.14 6.61 -22.83
C SER A 455 -24.95 6.56 -21.53
N THR A 456 -24.42 7.05 -20.41
CA THR A 456 -25.22 7.38 -19.21
C THR A 456 -24.91 8.79 -18.70
N LYS A 457 -25.91 9.68 -18.77
CA LYS A 457 -25.87 11.01 -18.12
C LYS A 457 -26.14 10.87 -16.61
N PRO A 458 -25.54 11.71 -15.75
CA PRO A 458 -25.75 11.63 -14.31
C PRO A 458 -27.17 12.07 -13.94
N THR A 459 -27.91 11.18 -13.27
CA THR A 459 -29.16 11.52 -12.57
C THR A 459 -28.86 11.90 -11.13
N SER A 460 -29.42 13.02 -10.68
CA SER A 460 -29.39 13.51 -9.31
C SER A 460 -30.15 12.57 -8.37
N GLY A 461 -29.46 11.93 -7.42
CA GLY A 461 -30.07 11.15 -6.35
C GLY A 461 -29.05 10.69 -5.32
N GLN A 462 -29.12 11.24 -4.11
CA GLN A 462 -28.20 10.97 -3.01
C GLN A 462 -28.17 9.49 -2.59
N SER A 463 -27.01 8.84 -2.73
CA SER A 463 -26.33 8.02 -1.70
C SER A 463 -25.09 7.34 -2.33
N ILE A 464 -23.91 7.46 -1.71
CA ILE A 464 -22.62 6.86 -2.11
C ILE A 464 -21.96 7.43 -3.40
N ASP A 465 -22.56 8.42 -4.07
CA ASP A 465 -21.96 9.17 -5.20
C ASP A 465 -20.71 10.04 -4.86
N GLU A 466 -20.19 9.99 -3.63
CA GLU A 466 -19.19 10.96 -3.13
C GLU A 466 -17.72 10.54 -3.29
N LEU A 467 -17.45 9.26 -3.60
CA LEU A 467 -16.14 8.76 -4.03
C LEU A 467 -16.17 8.49 -5.55
N MET A 468 -16.42 9.55 -6.31
CA MET A 468 -16.21 9.48 -7.76
C MET A 468 -14.70 9.52 -8.03
N ILE A 469 -14.07 8.35 -7.99
CA ILE A 469 -12.64 8.19 -8.24
C ILE A 469 -12.43 8.06 -9.74
N PHE A 470 -12.26 9.19 -10.40
CA PHE A 470 -11.89 9.17 -11.80
C PHE A 470 -10.39 8.97 -11.93
N ALA A 471 -10.00 7.73 -12.13
CA ALA A 471 -8.66 7.40 -12.53
C ALA A 471 -8.35 8.04 -13.87
N VAL A 472 -7.30 8.86 -13.98
CA VAL A 472 -6.78 9.32 -15.28
C VAL A 472 -6.09 8.15 -15.95
N VAL A 473 -6.68 7.63 -17.02
CA VAL A 473 -6.13 6.53 -17.84
C VAL A 473 -5.73 7.04 -19.23
#